data_AF-A0A1M3E9T0-F1
#
_entry.id   AF-A0A1M3E9T0-F1
#
_cell.length_a   1.000
_cell.length_b   1.000
_cell.length_c   1.000
_cell.angle_alpha   90.00
_cell.angle_beta   90.00
_cell.angle_gamma   90.00
#
_symmetry.space_group_name_H-M   'P 1'
#
loop_
_entity.id
_entity.type
_entity.pdbx_description
1 polymer ?
#
loop_
_entity_poly.entity_id
_entity_poly.type
_entity_poly.pdbx_seq_one_letter_code
_entity_poly.pdbx_strand_id
1 'polypeptide(L)'
;MDKKLKEVDIEGTVFLFDLNNIALVEKENQRNVIYFGHMSDRGTHYEFDYSRLNKNRWFYQTKPKHPDPPTRVKIPRIASIDPEGMCQKYGCSLTDLAEKTDFEIMVNQDVYNRRINGQPVTIELCDETYEIDCSSNRLVPVDGSCSDIDLSHFDEYYYDDEKEVYHLFYNLDERTAVDVMGSEKYRGADNQVVVEVPALWHLDPVGSNIANGYIPQSWLMYEDELKLNYVAKQLTALETGHSIRDDINILIPDADGRFPVVSDPYDLRVNRGMLPVLDIAGDIFIVDVQKGIMRSRDSESGRIAFNDIAKYFDEDKGVYIIPYNPTTHEFQESDYINITETPKDLIAVEIPSQKDLDVLAWHDKEGKILGREELIGDLVLQFTAKVIPWKETFLSQVIERNILLSTNVQKYLSGKPQIIQKKSNKKSSRVRRL
;
A
#
# COMPACT_ATOMS: atom_id res chain seq x y z
N MET A 1 22.63 -40.74 3.47
CA MET A 1 21.64 -41.83 3.61
C MET A 1 20.33 -41.26 3.16
N ASP A 2 19.69 -41.85 2.14
CA ASP A 2 18.37 -41.42 1.67
C ASP A 2 17.36 -41.67 2.79
N LYS A 3 16.94 -40.61 3.48
CA LYS A 3 15.94 -40.70 4.56
C LYS A 3 14.60 -41.06 3.91
N LYS A 4 14.13 -42.29 4.15
CA LYS A 4 12.81 -42.73 3.68
C LYS A 4 11.74 -41.90 4.39
N LEU A 5 11.05 -41.04 3.63
CA LEU A 5 9.91 -40.26 4.14
C LEU A 5 8.81 -41.21 4.64
N LYS A 6 8.08 -40.77 5.67
CA LYS A 6 7.00 -41.55 6.29
C LYS A 6 5.74 -41.41 5.44
N GLU A 7 4.99 -42.50 5.30
CA GLU A 7 3.77 -42.54 4.48
C GLU A 7 2.54 -42.29 5.35
N VAL A 8 1.61 -41.47 4.86
CA VAL A 8 0.30 -41.18 5.47
C VAL A 8 -0.77 -41.47 4.43
N ASP A 9 -1.71 -42.35 4.76
CA ASP A 9 -2.89 -42.61 3.91
C ASP A 9 -4.02 -41.66 4.27
N ILE A 10 -4.56 -40.97 3.27
CA ILE A 10 -5.75 -40.13 3.38
C ILE A 10 -6.74 -40.58 2.32
N GLU A 11 -7.81 -41.23 2.75
CA GLU A 11 -8.90 -41.67 1.86
C GLU A 11 -8.38 -42.51 0.66
N GLY A 12 -7.39 -43.37 0.90
CA GLY A 12 -6.77 -44.24 -0.12
C GLY A 12 -5.74 -43.54 -1.02
N THR A 13 -5.40 -42.28 -0.75
CA THR A 13 -4.28 -41.57 -1.38
C THR A 13 -3.09 -41.55 -0.43
N VAL A 14 -1.93 -42.01 -0.89
CA VAL A 14 -0.71 -42.05 -0.09
C VAL A 14 0.09 -40.77 -0.26
N PHE A 15 0.39 -40.12 0.87
CA PHE A 15 1.26 -38.95 0.96
C PHE A 15 2.56 -39.29 1.66
N LEU A 16 3.65 -38.66 1.24
CA LEU A 16 4.94 -38.65 1.92
C LEU A 16 4.98 -37.44 2.84
N PHE A 17 5.26 -37.66 4.13
CA PHE A 17 5.43 -36.58 5.09
C PHE A 17 6.84 -35.99 4.99
N ASP A 18 6.89 -34.72 4.61
CA ASP A 18 8.09 -33.90 4.58
C ASP A 18 8.17 -33.05 5.85
N LEU A 19 9.04 -33.45 6.78
CA LEU A 19 9.25 -32.75 8.04
C LEU A 19 9.96 -31.39 7.87
N ASN A 20 10.72 -31.19 6.79
CA ASN A 20 11.43 -29.94 6.58
C ASN A 20 10.45 -28.85 6.17
N ASN A 21 9.57 -29.15 5.20
CA ASN A 21 8.54 -28.24 4.72
C ASN A 21 7.21 -28.33 5.50
N ILE A 22 7.13 -29.22 6.50
CA ILE A 22 5.94 -29.47 7.32
C ILE A 22 4.70 -29.68 6.43
N ALA A 23 4.83 -30.64 5.52
CA ALA A 23 3.88 -30.84 4.44
C ALA A 23 3.65 -32.33 4.12
N LEU A 24 2.50 -32.61 3.52
CA LEU A 24 2.17 -33.91 2.93
C LEU A 24 2.26 -33.78 1.41
N VAL A 25 3.14 -34.54 0.78
CA VAL A 25 3.37 -34.54 -0.68
C VAL A 25 2.80 -35.83 -1.26
N GLU A 26 1.86 -35.76 -2.22
CA GLU A 26 1.28 -36.99 -2.81
C GLU A 26 2.38 -37.83 -3.47
N LYS A 27 2.43 -39.11 -3.12
CA LYS A 27 3.50 -40.03 -3.56
C LYS A 27 3.55 -40.19 -5.08
N GLU A 28 2.38 -40.21 -5.72
CA GLU A 28 2.24 -40.37 -7.18
C GLU A 28 2.19 -39.03 -7.93
N ASN A 29 2.13 -37.89 -7.22
CA ASN A 29 2.07 -36.56 -7.81
C ASN A 29 2.70 -35.50 -6.88
N GLN A 30 4.00 -35.26 -7.05
CA GLN A 30 4.75 -34.35 -6.17
C GLN A 30 4.31 -32.88 -6.24
N ARG A 31 3.50 -32.48 -7.23
CA ARG A 31 2.90 -31.14 -7.28
C ARG A 31 1.70 -30.97 -6.36
N ASN A 32 1.11 -32.08 -5.91
CA ASN A 32 -0.01 -32.06 -4.99
C ASN A 32 0.51 -32.07 -3.55
N VAL A 33 0.52 -30.89 -2.92
CA VAL A 33 1.07 -30.66 -1.58
C VAL A 33 -0.03 -30.13 -0.66
N ILE A 34 -0.08 -30.66 0.56
CA ILE A 34 -0.95 -30.21 1.64
C ILE A 34 -0.06 -29.76 2.82
N TYR A 35 0.02 -28.46 3.04
CA TYR A 35 0.74 -27.91 4.19
C TYR A 35 -0.08 -28.05 5.46
N PHE A 36 0.58 -28.42 6.57
CA PHE A 36 -0.08 -28.48 7.88
C PHE A 36 -0.63 -27.11 8.30
N GLY A 37 -0.13 -26.00 7.74
CA GLY A 37 -0.58 -24.66 8.07
C GLY A 37 -2.05 -24.47 7.70
N HIS A 38 -2.53 -25.18 6.68
CA HIS A 38 -3.93 -25.14 6.30
C HIS A 38 -4.83 -26.09 7.10
N MET A 39 -4.29 -26.72 8.16
CA MET A 39 -5.04 -27.62 9.03
C MET A 39 -5.29 -26.96 10.39
N SER A 40 -6.43 -27.30 11.00
CA SER A 40 -6.69 -26.93 12.39
C SER A 40 -5.90 -27.86 13.32
N ASP A 41 -5.01 -27.31 14.14
CA ASP A 41 -4.38 -28.06 15.22
C ASP A 41 -5.38 -28.27 16.38
N ARG A 42 -5.62 -29.53 16.76
CA ARG A 42 -6.47 -29.94 17.88
C ARG A 42 -5.67 -30.42 19.09
N GLY A 43 -4.35 -30.22 19.10
CA GLY A 43 -3.39 -30.65 20.13
C GLY A 43 -3.09 -32.15 20.13
N THR A 44 -4.03 -32.98 19.67
CA THR A 44 -3.88 -34.45 19.57
C THR A 44 -3.78 -34.95 18.13
N HIS A 45 -4.22 -34.13 17.18
CA HIS A 45 -4.24 -34.38 15.75
C HIS A 45 -4.46 -33.05 15.02
N TYR A 46 -4.18 -33.05 13.72
CA TYR A 46 -4.59 -32.00 12.81
C TYR A 46 -5.86 -32.42 12.10
N GLU A 47 -6.72 -31.47 11.76
CA GLU A 47 -7.91 -31.73 10.97
C GLU A 47 -8.12 -30.71 9.86
N PHE A 48 -8.66 -31.17 8.74
CA PHE A 48 -9.07 -30.30 7.64
C PHE A 48 -10.13 -30.99 6.80
N ASP A 49 -10.80 -30.22 5.94
CA ASP A 49 -11.74 -30.75 4.96
C ASP A 49 -10.97 -31.20 3.72
N TYR A 50 -11.14 -32.46 3.32
CA TYR A 50 -10.44 -33.08 2.19
C TYR A 50 -11.39 -33.32 1.01
N SER A 51 -10.91 -33.02 -0.20
CA SER A 51 -11.56 -33.34 -1.47
C SER A 51 -11.03 -34.65 -2.02
N ARG A 52 -11.89 -35.67 -2.21
CA ARG A 52 -11.47 -36.93 -2.84
C ARG A 52 -11.23 -36.76 -4.34
N LEU A 53 -11.91 -35.80 -4.96
CA LEU A 53 -11.72 -35.44 -6.37
C LEU A 53 -10.33 -34.85 -6.65
N ASN A 54 -9.95 -33.83 -5.87
CA ASN A 54 -8.69 -33.10 -6.09
C ASN A 54 -7.53 -33.69 -5.28
N LYS A 55 -7.82 -34.63 -4.38
CA LYS A 55 -6.88 -35.21 -3.43
C LYS A 55 -6.10 -34.17 -2.62
N ASN A 56 -6.76 -33.06 -2.28
CA ASN A 56 -6.15 -31.95 -1.55
C ASN A 56 -7.20 -31.37 -0.60
N ARG A 57 -6.81 -30.38 0.20
CA ARG A 57 -7.73 -29.60 1.02
C ARG A 57 -8.87 -29.04 0.18
N TRP A 58 -10.04 -29.06 0.77
CA TRP A 58 -11.24 -28.48 0.21
C TRP A 58 -11.17 -26.96 0.32
N PHE A 59 -11.36 -26.27 -0.80
CA PHE A 59 -11.50 -24.82 -0.83
C PHE A 59 -12.98 -24.46 -0.99
N TYR A 60 -13.47 -23.51 -0.21
CA TYR A 60 -14.81 -22.95 -0.39
C TYR A 60 -14.85 -22.21 -1.74
N GLN A 61 -15.44 -22.80 -2.78
CA GLN A 61 -15.77 -22.08 -4.01
C GLN A 61 -17.21 -21.56 -3.93
N THR A 62 -17.38 -20.26 -4.18
CA THR A 62 -18.64 -19.49 -4.05
C THR A 62 -19.70 -19.79 -5.13
N LYS A 63 -19.64 -20.93 -5.83
CA LYS A 63 -20.59 -21.33 -6.89
C LYS A 63 -21.02 -22.81 -6.76
N PRO A 64 -22.20 -23.20 -7.29
CA PRO A 64 -23.12 -24.09 -6.59
C PRO A 64 -22.70 -25.56 -6.59
N LYS A 65 -23.03 -26.25 -5.47
CA LYS A 65 -22.98 -27.70 -5.22
C LYS A 65 -21.90 -28.44 -6.01
N HIS A 66 -20.69 -28.40 -5.46
CA HIS A 66 -19.63 -29.32 -5.84
C HIS A 66 -20.13 -30.77 -5.66
N PRO A 67 -19.90 -31.68 -6.63
CA PRO A 67 -20.51 -33.02 -6.65
C PRO A 67 -19.99 -33.99 -5.59
N ASP A 68 -18.91 -33.65 -4.88
CA ASP A 68 -18.28 -34.46 -3.85
C ASP A 68 -18.24 -33.64 -2.55
N PRO A 69 -19.04 -33.94 -1.51
CA PRO A 69 -18.95 -33.20 -0.27
C PRO A 69 -17.59 -33.46 0.39
N PRO A 70 -16.95 -32.42 0.97
CA PRO A 70 -15.68 -32.62 1.65
C PRO A 70 -15.80 -33.63 2.78
N THR A 71 -14.76 -34.45 2.95
CA THR A 71 -14.63 -35.35 4.09
C THR A 71 -13.70 -34.72 5.12
N ARG A 72 -14.15 -34.57 6.36
CA ARG A 72 -13.30 -34.12 7.47
C ARG A 72 -12.32 -35.24 7.81
N VAL A 73 -11.02 -35.01 7.58
CA VAL A 73 -9.97 -35.99 7.85
C VAL A 73 -9.16 -35.59 9.08
N LYS A 74 -8.56 -36.58 9.74
CA LYS A 74 -7.68 -36.40 10.91
C LYS A 74 -6.30 -36.93 10.60
N ILE A 75 -5.30 -36.07 10.76
CA ILE A 75 -3.89 -36.40 10.59
C ILE A 75 -3.26 -36.48 11.98
N PRO A 76 -2.51 -37.55 12.32
CA PRO A 76 -1.80 -37.60 13.58
C PRO A 76 -0.87 -36.40 13.76
N ARG A 77 -0.47 -36.15 15.01
CA ARG A 77 0.61 -35.21 15.31
C ARG A 77 1.87 -35.49 14.49
N ILE A 78 2.62 -34.45 14.19
CA ILE A 78 3.91 -34.56 13.50
C ILE A 78 4.86 -35.48 14.29
N ALA A 79 4.91 -35.32 15.62
CA ALA A 79 5.66 -36.19 16.53
C ALA A 79 5.25 -37.67 16.47
N SER A 80 4.03 -37.98 16.03
CA SER A 80 3.57 -39.36 15.84
C SER A 80 3.91 -39.92 14.46
N ILE A 81 4.00 -39.07 13.43
CA ILE A 81 4.31 -39.48 12.06
C ILE A 81 5.79 -39.80 11.89
N ASP A 82 6.67 -38.89 12.34
CA ASP A 82 8.13 -39.06 12.27
C ASP A 82 8.81 -38.72 13.62
N PRO A 83 8.63 -39.55 14.67
CA PRO A 83 9.19 -39.28 15.99
C PRO A 83 10.72 -39.13 15.97
N GLU A 84 11.41 -40.02 15.27
CA GLU A 84 12.88 -39.95 15.15
C GLU A 84 13.32 -38.68 14.41
N GLY A 85 12.62 -38.30 13.34
CA GLY A 85 12.87 -37.06 12.63
C GLY A 85 12.65 -35.82 13.50
N MET A 86 11.59 -35.80 14.32
CA MET A 86 11.31 -34.72 15.26
C MET A 86 12.40 -34.60 16.33
N CYS A 87 12.79 -35.72 16.94
CA CYS A 87 13.90 -35.77 17.89
C CYS A 87 15.21 -35.23 17.28
N GLN A 88 15.50 -35.62 16.03
CA GLN A 88 16.69 -35.18 15.33
C GLN A 88 16.64 -33.69 14.96
N LYS A 89 15.53 -33.20 14.41
CA LYS A 89 15.39 -31.82 13.92
C LYS A 89 15.38 -30.80 15.06
N TYR A 90 14.66 -31.11 16.14
CA TYR A 90 14.43 -30.17 17.25
C TYR A 90 15.21 -30.51 18.53
N GLY A 91 16.09 -31.51 18.49
CA GLY A 91 16.96 -31.87 19.62
C GLY A 91 16.21 -32.34 20.87
N CYS A 92 15.05 -32.97 20.71
CA CYS A 92 14.21 -33.48 21.81
C CYS A 92 14.28 -35.00 21.96
N SER A 93 13.83 -35.53 23.11
CA SER A 93 13.77 -36.97 23.38
C SER A 93 12.40 -37.57 23.03
N LEU A 94 12.31 -38.90 22.91
CA LEU A 94 11.02 -39.59 22.75
C LEU A 94 10.09 -39.38 23.96
N THR A 95 10.65 -39.16 25.15
CA THR A 95 9.88 -38.80 26.34
C THR A 95 9.25 -37.42 26.19
N ASP A 96 10.01 -36.46 25.66
CA ASP A 96 9.47 -35.12 25.34
C ASP A 96 8.30 -35.22 24.36
N LEU A 97 8.39 -36.07 23.33
CA LEU A 97 7.30 -36.26 22.35
C LEU A 97 5.99 -36.76 22.98
N ALA A 98 6.08 -37.52 24.08
CA ALA A 98 4.92 -38.07 24.79
C ALA A 98 4.28 -37.06 25.74
N GLU A 99 5.08 -36.13 26.28
CA GLU A 99 4.64 -35.17 27.31
C GLU A 99 4.31 -33.78 26.75
N LYS A 100 4.91 -33.41 25.62
CA LYS A 100 4.79 -32.09 24.99
C LYS A 100 4.04 -32.16 23.66
N THR A 101 3.35 -31.08 23.33
CA THR A 101 2.69 -30.84 22.03
C THR A 101 3.71 -30.55 20.93
N ASP A 102 3.28 -30.62 19.67
CA ASP A 102 4.15 -30.28 18.53
C ASP A 102 4.62 -28.81 18.63
N PHE A 103 3.73 -27.91 19.04
CA PHE A 103 4.07 -26.51 19.33
C PHE A 103 5.17 -26.36 20.39
N GLU A 104 5.05 -27.05 21.52
CA GLU A 104 6.04 -26.99 22.61
C GLU A 104 7.43 -27.51 22.22
N ILE A 105 7.49 -28.36 21.20
CA ILE A 105 8.74 -28.92 20.67
C ILE A 105 9.32 -28.01 19.59
N MET A 106 8.48 -27.52 18.68
CA MET A 106 8.90 -26.81 17.46
C MET A 106 9.19 -25.32 17.70
N VAL A 107 8.56 -24.72 18.72
CA VAL A 107 8.67 -23.28 19.00
C VAL A 107 9.46 -23.05 20.28
N ASN A 108 10.34 -22.05 20.28
CA ASN A 108 11.07 -21.63 21.47
C ASN A 108 10.11 -21.09 22.55
N GLN A 109 9.74 -21.97 23.49
CA GLN A 109 8.76 -21.68 24.53
C GLN A 109 9.21 -20.57 25.49
N ASP A 110 10.51 -20.43 25.74
CA ASP A 110 11.01 -19.36 26.61
C ASP A 110 10.78 -17.98 25.97
N VAL A 111 11.15 -17.83 24.69
CA VAL A 111 10.92 -16.58 23.94
C VAL A 111 9.43 -16.28 23.82
N TYR A 112 8.62 -17.27 23.44
CA TYR A 112 7.17 -17.12 23.34
C TYR A 112 6.55 -16.67 24.67
N ASN A 113 6.93 -17.32 25.77
CA ASN A 113 6.42 -16.97 27.10
C ASN A 113 6.88 -15.60 27.57
N ARG A 114 8.10 -15.16 27.25
CA ARG A 114 8.53 -13.79 27.56
C ARG A 114 7.72 -12.77 26.76
N ARG A 115 7.51 -13.03 25.47
CA ARG A 115 6.71 -12.14 24.61
C ARG A 115 5.25 -12.02 25.06
N ILE A 116 4.60 -13.14 25.38
CA ILE A 116 3.20 -13.15 25.82
C ILE A 116 3.01 -12.49 27.19
N ASN A 117 4.04 -12.49 28.03
CA ASN A 117 4.06 -11.79 29.32
C ASN A 117 4.45 -10.31 29.19
N GLY A 118 4.50 -9.77 27.97
CA GLY A 118 4.67 -8.34 27.71
C GLY A 118 6.10 -7.89 27.51
N GLN A 119 7.09 -8.78 27.41
CA GLN A 119 8.42 -8.37 26.97
C GLN A 119 8.35 -7.95 25.49
N PRO A 120 8.78 -6.72 25.12
CA PRO A 120 8.74 -6.26 23.74
C PRO A 120 9.73 -7.02 22.87
N VAL A 121 9.42 -7.10 21.56
CA VAL A 121 10.40 -7.44 20.54
C VAL A 121 11.08 -6.15 20.10
N THR A 122 12.39 -6.20 19.90
CA THR A 122 13.20 -5.07 19.47
C THR A 122 13.99 -5.35 18.22
N ILE A 123 14.32 -4.30 17.48
CA ILE A 123 15.25 -4.33 16.36
C ILE A 123 16.24 -3.17 16.47
N GLU A 124 17.52 -3.47 16.30
CA GLU A 124 18.60 -2.49 16.25
C GLU A 124 18.79 -2.00 14.81
N LEU A 125 18.66 -0.70 14.60
CA LEU A 125 18.93 -0.01 13.34
C LEU A 125 20.12 0.93 13.58
N CYS A 126 21.27 0.57 13.02
CA CYS A 126 22.53 1.28 13.28
C CYS A 126 22.86 1.33 14.78
N ASP A 127 22.89 2.50 15.40
CA ASP A 127 23.20 2.67 16.83
C ASP A 127 21.94 2.79 17.71
N GLU A 128 20.75 2.65 17.14
CA GLU A 128 19.48 2.87 17.83
C GLU A 128 18.65 1.58 17.96
N THR A 129 18.02 1.38 19.11
CA THR A 129 17.14 0.24 19.36
C THR A 129 15.68 0.67 19.36
N TYR A 130 14.87 -0.03 18.58
CA TYR A 130 13.44 0.23 18.47
C TYR A 130 12.64 -0.97 19.00
N GLU A 131 11.59 -0.71 19.79
CA GLU A 131 10.52 -1.65 20.05
C GLU A 131 9.59 -1.77 18.83
N ILE A 132 9.08 -2.95 18.60
CA ILE A 132 8.15 -3.23 17.51
C ILE A 132 6.72 -3.03 18.00
N ASP A 133 6.01 -2.06 17.40
CA ASP A 133 4.58 -1.87 17.58
C ASP A 133 3.82 -2.42 16.37
N CYS A 134 3.44 -3.70 16.46
CA CYS A 134 2.63 -4.37 15.45
C CYS A 134 1.24 -3.75 15.27
N SER A 135 0.69 -3.07 16.28
CA SER A 135 -0.68 -2.54 16.23
C SER A 135 -0.80 -1.27 15.40
N SER A 136 0.28 -0.47 15.39
CA SER A 136 0.37 0.76 14.61
C SER A 136 1.25 0.64 13.37
N ASN A 137 1.86 -0.52 13.13
CA ASN A 137 2.88 -0.76 12.09
C ASN A 137 4.11 0.18 12.23
N ARG A 138 4.66 0.27 13.45
CA ARG A 138 5.74 1.21 13.79
C ARG A 138 6.94 0.58 14.47
N LEU A 139 8.09 1.22 14.30
CA LEU A 139 9.27 1.03 15.13
C LEU A 139 9.38 2.23 16.10
N VAL A 140 9.31 1.97 17.40
CA VAL A 140 9.28 3.00 18.46
C VAL A 140 10.60 2.98 19.21
N PRO A 141 11.38 4.06 19.28
CA PRO A 141 12.69 4.05 19.93
C PRO A 141 12.57 3.77 21.43
N VAL A 142 13.36 2.81 21.93
CA VAL A 142 13.32 2.34 23.34
C VAL A 142 13.63 3.48 24.32
N ASP A 143 14.58 4.35 23.97
CA ASP A 143 15.05 5.43 24.84
C ASP A 143 14.38 6.79 24.56
N GLY A 144 13.52 6.86 23.53
CA GLY A 144 12.87 8.09 23.08
C GLY A 144 13.83 9.15 22.54
N SER A 145 15.04 8.76 22.11
CA SER A 145 16.07 9.70 21.62
C SER A 145 15.77 10.24 20.21
N CYS A 146 14.93 9.55 19.45
CA CYS A 146 14.55 9.91 18.08
C CYS A 146 13.03 9.75 17.86
N SER A 147 12.58 9.94 16.62
CA SER A 147 11.16 9.80 16.26
C SER A 147 10.83 8.36 15.88
N ASP A 148 9.57 7.97 16.10
CA ASP A 148 9.03 6.70 15.61
C ASP A 148 9.18 6.60 14.08
N ILE A 149 9.36 5.37 13.59
CA ILE A 149 9.34 5.07 12.15
C ILE A 149 8.02 4.38 11.84
N ASP A 150 7.14 5.05 11.08
CA ASP A 150 5.90 4.48 10.57
C ASP A 150 6.17 3.73 9.27
N LEU A 151 6.17 2.39 9.33
CA LEU A 151 6.51 1.56 8.17
C LEU A 151 5.48 1.69 7.05
N SER A 152 4.23 2.04 7.39
CA SER A 152 3.15 2.26 6.41
C SER A 152 3.44 3.42 5.46
N HIS A 153 4.34 4.35 5.84
CA HIS A 153 4.80 5.41 4.94
C HIS A 153 5.73 4.89 3.83
N PHE A 154 6.28 3.68 3.99
CA PHE A 154 7.31 3.09 3.13
C PHE A 154 6.81 1.90 2.28
N ASP A 155 5.60 1.37 2.54
CA ASP A 155 4.98 0.24 1.83
C ASP A 155 5.03 0.36 0.30
N GLU A 156 4.89 1.57 -0.25
CA GLU A 156 4.67 1.75 -1.69
C GLU A 156 5.95 1.64 -2.54
N TYR A 157 7.10 2.12 -2.02
CA TYR A 157 8.34 2.25 -2.80
C TYR A 157 9.54 1.53 -2.21
N TYR A 158 9.47 1.17 -0.93
CA TYR A 158 10.61 0.64 -0.18
C TYR A 158 10.37 -0.78 0.30
N TYR A 159 9.18 -1.34 0.06
CA TYR A 159 8.85 -2.71 0.42
C TYR A 159 9.10 -3.64 -0.77
N ASP A 160 9.91 -4.67 -0.56
CA ASP A 160 10.15 -5.76 -1.50
C ASP A 160 9.17 -6.89 -1.18
N ASP A 161 8.08 -7.00 -1.97
CA ASP A 161 7.05 -8.03 -1.80
C ASP A 161 7.60 -9.46 -1.92
N GLU A 162 8.65 -9.68 -2.71
CA GLU A 162 9.21 -11.04 -2.89
C GLU A 162 10.02 -11.46 -1.67
N LYS A 163 10.73 -10.52 -1.03
CA LYS A 163 11.53 -10.76 0.16
C LYS A 163 10.79 -10.50 1.47
N GLU A 164 9.65 -9.81 1.39
CA GLU A 164 8.85 -9.33 2.53
C GLU A 164 9.67 -8.47 3.52
N VAL A 165 10.46 -7.54 2.97
CA VAL A 165 11.32 -6.62 3.72
C VAL A 165 11.18 -5.19 3.23
N TYR A 166 11.41 -4.23 4.13
CA TYR A 166 11.58 -2.82 3.82
C TYR A 166 13.06 -2.50 3.64
N HIS A 167 13.41 -1.77 2.59
CA HIS A 167 14.73 -1.16 2.38
C HIS A 167 14.68 0.32 2.74
N LEU A 168 14.87 0.61 4.02
CA LEU A 168 14.75 1.97 4.56
C LEU A 168 16.06 2.74 4.41
N PHE A 169 15.97 3.97 3.89
CA PHE A 169 17.08 4.92 3.94
C PHE A 169 17.12 5.54 5.34
N TYR A 170 18.14 5.23 6.11
CA TYR A 170 18.32 5.70 7.47
C TYR A 170 19.37 6.81 7.52
N ASN A 171 19.00 7.97 8.06
CA ASN A 171 19.90 9.09 8.29
C ASN A 171 20.56 8.96 9.67
N LEU A 172 21.88 8.82 9.71
CA LEU A 172 22.66 8.62 10.93
C LEU A 172 22.69 9.85 11.84
N ASP A 173 22.61 11.06 11.28
CA ASP A 173 22.63 12.30 12.06
C ASP A 173 21.25 12.63 12.63
N GLU A 174 20.20 12.48 11.82
CA GLU A 174 18.81 12.74 12.21
C GLU A 174 18.18 11.55 12.95
N ARG A 175 18.82 10.37 12.92
CA ARG A 175 18.38 9.11 13.56
C ARG A 175 16.96 8.71 13.17
N THR A 176 16.65 8.84 11.88
CA THR A 176 15.31 8.59 11.34
C THR A 176 15.37 7.97 9.95
N ALA A 177 14.34 7.20 9.60
CA ALA A 177 14.11 6.80 8.23
C ALA A 177 13.64 8.02 7.41
N VAL A 178 14.19 8.18 6.21
CA VAL A 178 13.88 9.29 5.31
C VAL A 178 13.24 8.78 4.03
N ASP A 179 12.17 9.44 3.61
CA ASP A 179 11.62 9.25 2.28
C ASP A 179 12.49 10.01 1.26
N VAL A 180 13.32 9.26 0.54
CA VAL A 180 14.23 9.78 -0.50
C VAL A 180 13.52 10.00 -1.83
N MET A 181 12.33 9.44 -2.00
CA MET A 181 11.46 9.64 -3.16
C MET A 181 10.62 10.91 -3.01
N GLY A 182 10.33 11.33 -1.78
CA GLY A 182 9.50 12.48 -1.43
C GLY A 182 10.24 13.78 -1.06
N SER A 183 11.59 13.82 -1.07
CA SER A 183 12.33 14.99 -0.59
C SER A 183 13.53 15.40 -1.46
N GLU A 184 13.76 16.71 -1.61
CA GLU A 184 15.01 17.29 -2.15
C GLU A 184 16.28 16.90 -1.33
N LYS A 185 16.12 16.12 -0.25
CA LYS A 185 17.17 15.77 0.72
C LYS A 185 17.98 14.53 0.33
N TYR A 186 17.65 13.78 -0.72
CA TYR A 186 18.58 12.74 -1.18
C TYR A 186 19.77 13.36 -1.92
N ARG A 187 20.80 13.73 -1.16
CA ARG A 187 22.07 14.23 -1.70
C ARG A 187 23.17 13.17 -1.74
N GLY A 188 22.85 11.89 -1.57
CA GLY A 188 23.88 10.84 -1.44
C GLY A 188 24.91 11.22 -0.38
N ALA A 189 24.44 11.82 0.72
CA ALA A 189 25.30 12.34 1.76
C ALA A 189 25.93 11.15 2.52
N ASP A 190 27.18 11.29 2.93
CA ASP A 190 27.97 10.26 3.62
C ASP A 190 27.34 9.77 4.95
N ASN A 191 26.25 10.40 5.40
CA ASN A 191 25.52 10.12 6.63
C ASN A 191 24.22 9.31 6.42
N GLN A 192 23.98 8.76 5.24
CA GLN A 192 22.80 7.91 4.96
C GLN A 192 23.23 6.48 4.63
N VAL A 193 22.51 5.52 5.21
CA VAL A 193 22.71 4.08 4.97
C VAL A 193 21.38 3.44 4.62
N VAL A 194 21.40 2.31 3.91
CA VAL A 194 20.18 1.53 3.69
C VAL A 194 20.17 0.35 4.64
N VAL A 195 19.06 0.19 5.36
CA VAL A 195 18.83 -0.92 6.27
C VAL A 195 17.65 -1.76 5.79
N GLU A 196 17.83 -3.08 5.84
CA GLU A 196 16.78 -4.04 5.55
C GLU A 196 16.05 -4.41 6.84
N VAL A 197 14.76 -4.11 6.87
CA VAL A 197 13.87 -4.36 8.00
C VAL A 197 12.78 -5.33 7.53
N PRO A 198 12.75 -6.59 8.01
CA PRO A 198 11.66 -7.50 7.68
C PRO A 198 10.29 -6.96 8.11
N ALA A 199 9.24 -7.40 7.41
CA ALA A 199 7.88 -7.09 7.81
C ALA A 199 7.60 -7.48 9.27
N LEU A 200 6.72 -6.76 9.94
CA LEU A 200 6.50 -6.95 11.38
C LEU A 200 5.96 -8.33 11.74
N TRP A 201 5.29 -9.02 10.81
CA TRP A 201 4.86 -10.40 11.01
C TRP A 201 6.02 -11.40 11.03
N HIS A 202 7.16 -11.08 10.42
CA HIS A 202 8.40 -11.87 10.54
C HIS A 202 9.18 -11.54 11.81
N LEU A 203 9.20 -10.26 12.21
CA LEU A 203 9.94 -9.84 13.40
C LEU A 203 9.22 -10.21 14.71
N ASP A 204 7.93 -9.88 14.81
CA ASP A 204 7.08 -10.19 15.97
C ASP A 204 5.78 -10.88 15.51
N PRO A 205 5.85 -12.16 15.10
CA PRO A 205 4.67 -12.91 14.68
C PRO A 205 3.63 -13.05 15.80
N VAL A 206 4.07 -13.09 17.07
CA VAL A 206 3.18 -13.15 18.24
C VAL A 206 2.40 -11.84 18.39
N GLY A 207 3.10 -10.71 18.36
CA GLY A 207 2.50 -9.36 18.41
C GLY A 207 1.58 -9.11 17.23
N SER A 208 1.98 -9.54 16.03
CA SER A 208 1.18 -9.43 14.80
C SER A 208 -0.11 -10.27 14.89
N ASN A 209 -0.03 -11.50 15.40
CA ASN A 209 -1.23 -12.30 15.67
C ASN A 209 -2.18 -11.59 16.64
N ILE A 210 -1.66 -11.07 17.75
CA ILE A 210 -2.47 -10.36 18.76
C ILE A 210 -3.12 -9.12 18.15
N ALA A 211 -2.36 -8.30 17.43
CA ALA A 211 -2.85 -7.07 16.78
C ALA A 211 -4.00 -7.35 15.80
N ASN A 212 -3.91 -8.46 15.06
CA ASN A 212 -4.93 -8.89 14.10
C ASN A 212 -6.07 -9.73 14.71
N GLY A 213 -6.08 -9.93 16.05
CA GLY A 213 -7.11 -10.70 16.74
C GLY A 213 -7.04 -12.21 16.53
N TYR A 214 -5.89 -12.72 16.06
CA TYR A 214 -5.60 -14.15 15.98
C TYR A 214 -5.17 -14.73 17.32
N ILE A 215 -5.15 -16.06 17.41
CA ILE A 215 -4.57 -16.76 18.56
C ILE A 215 -3.06 -16.51 18.50
N PRO A 216 -2.40 -16.13 19.62
CA PRO A 216 -0.97 -15.76 19.59
C PRO A 216 -0.04 -16.83 19.02
N GLN A 217 -0.42 -18.11 19.15
CA GLN A 217 0.33 -19.28 18.69
C GLN A 217 0.18 -19.58 17.19
N SER A 218 -0.74 -18.89 16.51
CA SER A 218 -1.03 -19.14 15.10
C SER A 218 0.25 -19.01 14.25
N TRP A 219 0.45 -19.97 13.35
CA TRP A 219 1.54 -19.97 12.36
C TRP A 219 2.98 -20.07 12.90
N LEU A 220 3.21 -19.97 14.22
CA LEU A 220 4.56 -20.01 14.81
C LEU A 220 5.33 -21.31 14.54
N MET A 221 4.65 -22.41 14.22
CA MET A 221 5.28 -23.68 13.85
C MET A 221 5.97 -23.64 12.47
N TYR A 222 5.73 -22.60 11.67
CA TYR A 222 6.36 -22.37 10.35
C TYR A 222 7.47 -21.33 10.41
N GLU A 223 7.67 -20.69 11.55
CA GLU A 223 8.73 -19.71 11.76
C GLU A 223 10.04 -20.44 12.03
N ASP A 224 11.11 -20.06 11.32
CA ASP A 224 12.42 -20.69 11.46
C ASP A 224 13.00 -20.48 12.86
N GLU A 225 12.86 -19.27 13.43
CA GLU A 225 13.35 -18.96 14.76
C GLU A 225 12.63 -17.75 15.39
N LEU A 226 11.90 -17.98 16.48
CA LEU A 226 11.30 -16.89 17.27
C LEU A 226 12.35 -16.19 18.14
N LYS A 227 12.50 -14.87 17.98
CA LYS A 227 13.46 -14.02 18.72
C LYS A 227 12.78 -12.80 19.33
N LEU A 228 13.43 -12.20 20.33
CA LEU A 228 13.01 -10.91 20.90
C LEU A 228 13.89 -9.75 20.47
N ASN A 229 15.06 -10.01 19.90
CA ASN A 229 16.00 -8.97 19.51
C ASN A 229 16.52 -9.29 18.12
N TYR A 230 16.44 -8.32 17.23
CA TYR A 230 16.93 -8.38 15.86
C TYR A 230 17.95 -7.28 15.63
N VAL A 231 18.79 -7.46 14.62
CA VAL A 231 19.68 -6.42 14.12
C VAL A 231 19.37 -6.27 12.65
N ALA A 232 18.99 -5.07 12.22
CA ALA A 232 18.69 -4.79 10.83
C ALA A 232 19.94 -4.96 9.99
N LYS A 233 19.81 -5.58 8.82
CA LYS A 233 20.94 -5.78 7.92
C LYS A 233 21.25 -4.46 7.23
N GLN A 234 22.41 -3.89 7.49
CA GLN A 234 22.90 -2.73 6.75
C GLN A 234 23.47 -3.17 5.40
N LEU A 235 22.97 -2.57 4.31
CA LEU A 235 23.44 -2.86 2.96
C LEU A 235 24.65 -1.96 2.63
N THR A 236 25.73 -2.57 2.13
CA THR A 236 26.95 -1.84 1.72
C THR A 236 27.19 -2.00 0.22
N ALA A 237 27.72 -0.96 -0.43
CA ALA A 237 28.01 -0.93 -1.87
C ALA A 237 29.05 -1.96 -2.35
N LEU A 238 29.72 -2.66 -1.41
CA LEU A 238 30.89 -3.47 -1.69
C LEU A 238 30.57 -4.94 -1.96
N GLU A 239 29.37 -5.42 -1.65
CA GLU A 239 29.04 -6.86 -1.75
C GLU A 239 28.61 -7.30 -3.17
N THR A 240 28.24 -6.37 -4.04
CA THR A 240 27.54 -6.67 -5.31
C THR A 240 28.29 -6.22 -6.56
N GLY A 241 29.34 -5.40 -6.42
CA GLY A 241 30.04 -4.80 -7.57
C GLY A 241 29.18 -3.82 -8.39
N HIS A 242 27.98 -3.51 -7.90
CA HIS A 242 27.02 -2.56 -8.46
C HIS A 242 26.82 -1.39 -7.49
N SER A 243 26.19 -0.31 -7.95
CA SER A 243 25.74 0.74 -7.03
C SER A 243 24.65 0.15 -6.13
N ILE A 244 24.62 0.50 -4.83
CA ILE A 244 23.49 0.17 -3.91
C ILE A 244 22.12 0.47 -4.58
N ARG A 245 22.09 1.48 -5.47
CA ARG A 245 20.92 1.90 -6.25
C ARG A 245 20.43 0.84 -7.26
N ASP A 246 21.34 0.04 -7.80
CA ASP A 246 21.01 -1.01 -8.78
C ASP A 246 20.52 -2.29 -8.08
N ASP A 247 20.95 -2.54 -6.84
CA ASP A 247 20.64 -3.77 -6.09
C ASP A 247 19.32 -3.71 -5.30
N ILE A 248 18.89 -2.51 -4.92
CA ILE A 248 17.74 -2.31 -4.02
C ILE A 248 16.42 -2.11 -4.80
N ASN A 249 16.43 -2.17 -6.15
CA ASN A 249 15.25 -1.88 -6.99
C ASN A 249 14.60 -0.49 -6.78
N ILE A 250 15.17 0.38 -5.95
CA ILE A 250 14.67 1.74 -5.71
C ILE A 250 15.32 2.70 -6.71
N LEU A 251 14.53 3.14 -7.70
CA LEU A 251 14.95 4.19 -8.61
C LEU A 251 14.80 5.55 -7.94
N ILE A 252 15.92 6.16 -7.56
CA ILE A 252 15.93 7.53 -7.05
C ILE A 252 16.07 8.49 -8.25
N PRO A 253 15.19 9.50 -8.40
CA PRO A 253 15.34 10.50 -9.44
C PRO A 253 16.62 11.31 -9.26
N ASP A 254 17.17 11.82 -10.36
CA ASP A 254 18.30 12.74 -10.33
C ASP A 254 17.92 14.08 -9.68
N ALA A 255 18.92 14.97 -9.55
CA ALA A 255 18.75 16.28 -8.91
C ALA A 255 17.68 17.17 -9.58
N ASP A 256 17.27 16.86 -10.81
CA ASP A 256 16.22 17.58 -11.56
C ASP A 256 14.87 16.84 -11.52
N GLY A 257 14.72 15.82 -10.67
CA GLY A 257 13.51 15.02 -10.53
C GLY A 257 13.30 13.97 -11.62
N ARG A 258 14.32 13.69 -12.44
CA ARG A 258 14.21 12.74 -13.57
C ARG A 258 14.77 11.39 -13.18
N PHE A 259 13.97 10.34 -13.34
CA PHE A 259 14.48 8.97 -13.18
C PHE A 259 15.55 8.67 -14.26
N PRO A 260 16.63 7.96 -13.92
CA PRO A 260 17.70 7.64 -14.88
C PRO A 260 17.13 6.94 -16.13
N VAL A 261 17.66 7.32 -17.29
CA VAL A 261 17.14 7.07 -18.65
C VAL A 261 17.13 5.57 -19.08
N VAL A 262 17.44 4.61 -18.21
CA VAL A 262 17.85 3.26 -18.66
C VAL A 262 16.83 2.14 -18.38
N SER A 263 15.77 2.36 -17.62
CA SER A 263 14.86 1.26 -17.26
C SER A 263 13.64 1.16 -18.18
N ASP A 264 13.38 -0.04 -18.69
CA ASP A 264 12.14 -0.43 -19.36
C ASP A 264 10.94 0.00 -18.52
N PRO A 265 10.08 0.93 -18.98
CA PRO A 265 8.91 1.40 -18.23
C PRO A 265 8.03 0.25 -17.75
N TYR A 266 7.97 -0.84 -18.53
CA TYR A 266 7.23 -2.03 -18.16
C TYR A 266 7.76 -2.67 -16.88
N ASP A 267 9.09 -2.82 -16.78
CA ASP A 267 9.74 -3.37 -15.59
C ASP A 267 9.45 -2.49 -14.37
N LEU A 268 9.59 -1.17 -14.52
CA LEU A 268 9.34 -0.22 -13.45
C LEU A 268 7.91 -0.27 -12.90
N ARG A 269 6.93 -0.31 -13.78
CA ARG A 269 5.52 -0.26 -13.36
C ARG A 269 4.99 -1.59 -12.90
N VAL A 270 5.34 -2.67 -13.60
CA VAL A 270 4.76 -4.01 -13.40
C VAL A 270 5.53 -4.79 -12.35
N ASN A 271 6.86 -4.82 -12.45
CA ASN A 271 7.68 -5.62 -11.55
C ASN A 271 8.11 -4.82 -10.31
N ARG A 272 8.23 -3.49 -10.42
CA ARG A 272 8.69 -2.62 -9.30
C ARG A 272 7.61 -1.71 -8.74
N GLY A 273 6.37 -1.85 -9.18
CA GLY A 273 5.21 -1.14 -8.61
C GLY A 273 5.19 0.40 -8.79
N MET A 274 6.11 0.98 -9.57
CA MET A 274 6.26 2.44 -9.63
C MET A 274 5.03 3.12 -10.25
N LEU A 275 4.38 4.02 -9.50
CA LEU A 275 3.29 4.82 -10.04
C LEU A 275 3.80 5.91 -11.00
N PRO A 276 3.00 6.28 -12.01
CA PRO A 276 3.31 7.41 -12.88
C PRO A 276 3.36 8.74 -12.11
N VAL A 277 4.17 9.67 -12.60
CA VAL A 277 4.27 11.03 -12.07
C VAL A 277 3.83 12.07 -13.10
N LEU A 278 3.22 13.15 -12.63
CA LEU A 278 2.74 14.28 -13.42
C LEU A 278 3.30 15.58 -12.84
N ASP A 279 4.09 16.30 -13.63
CA ASP A 279 4.52 17.67 -13.34
C ASP A 279 3.40 18.66 -13.73
N ILE A 280 2.90 19.41 -12.76
CA ILE A 280 1.98 20.52 -12.97
C ILE A 280 2.68 21.83 -12.57
N ALA A 281 3.20 22.55 -13.57
CA ALA A 281 3.81 23.87 -13.38
C ALA A 281 5.00 23.90 -12.39
N GLY A 282 5.76 22.81 -12.29
CA GLY A 282 6.89 22.62 -11.39
C GLY A 282 6.61 21.70 -10.21
N ASP A 283 5.34 21.38 -9.95
CA ASP A 283 4.93 20.54 -8.83
C ASP A 283 4.72 19.10 -9.28
N ILE A 284 5.40 18.17 -8.63
CA ILE A 284 5.33 16.75 -8.99
C ILE A 284 4.18 16.08 -8.22
N PHE A 285 3.28 15.45 -8.96
CA PHE A 285 2.20 14.64 -8.44
C PHE A 285 2.42 13.16 -8.77
N ILE A 286 2.31 12.30 -7.77
CA ILE A 286 2.21 10.85 -7.94
C ILE A 286 0.76 10.52 -8.30
N VAL A 287 0.56 9.77 -9.39
CA VAL A 287 -0.77 9.44 -9.92
C VAL A 287 -1.18 8.03 -9.50
N ASP A 288 -2.25 7.92 -8.71
CA ASP A 288 -2.84 6.65 -8.28
C ASP A 288 -4.25 6.52 -8.86
N VAL A 289 -4.36 5.82 -10.01
CA VAL A 289 -5.64 5.62 -10.71
C VAL A 289 -6.56 4.62 -9.98
N GLN A 290 -6.00 3.65 -9.24
CA GLN A 290 -6.80 2.72 -8.44
C GLN A 290 -7.53 3.47 -7.32
N LYS A 291 -6.82 4.32 -6.58
CA LYS A 291 -7.42 5.19 -5.54
C LYS A 291 -8.14 6.41 -6.10
N GLY A 292 -7.90 6.76 -7.36
CA GLY A 292 -8.55 7.87 -8.03
C GLY A 292 -8.04 9.24 -7.57
N ILE A 293 -6.75 9.35 -7.25
CA ILE A 293 -6.14 10.58 -6.72
C ILE A 293 -4.78 10.88 -7.37
N MET A 294 -4.42 12.16 -7.40
CA MET A 294 -3.07 12.65 -7.65
C MET A 294 -2.56 13.28 -6.35
N ARG A 295 -1.45 12.78 -5.81
CA ARG A 295 -0.85 13.24 -4.55
C ARG A 295 0.42 14.03 -4.84
N SER A 296 0.49 15.27 -4.37
CA SER A 296 1.70 16.08 -4.43
C SER A 296 2.82 15.35 -3.69
N ARG A 297 4.00 15.33 -4.29
CA ARG A 297 5.21 14.82 -3.66
C ARG A 297 5.66 15.71 -2.52
N ASP A 298 5.54 17.02 -2.69
CA ASP A 298 6.22 18.00 -1.85
C ASP A 298 5.27 18.64 -0.79
N SER A 299 3.97 18.32 -0.82
CA SER A 299 2.97 18.86 0.12
C SER A 299 2.04 17.77 0.69
N GLU A 300 1.98 17.66 2.02
CA GLU A 300 1.08 16.74 2.73
C GLU A 300 -0.42 17.03 2.47
N SER A 301 -0.78 18.28 2.16
CA SER A 301 -2.16 18.68 1.83
C SER A 301 -2.46 18.69 0.33
N GLY A 302 -1.42 18.66 -0.52
CA GLY A 302 -1.56 18.74 -1.97
C GLY A 302 -2.16 17.45 -2.54
N ARG A 303 -3.49 17.39 -2.67
CA ARG A 303 -4.19 16.24 -3.25
C ARG A 303 -5.25 16.72 -4.23
N ILE A 304 -5.29 16.10 -5.41
CA ILE A 304 -6.32 16.36 -6.42
C ILE A 304 -7.02 15.03 -6.71
N ALA A 305 -8.26 14.88 -6.26
CA ALA A 305 -9.03 13.68 -6.57
C ALA A 305 -9.63 13.78 -7.99
N PHE A 306 -9.58 12.70 -8.76
CA PHE A 306 -10.18 12.67 -10.10
C PHE A 306 -11.69 12.92 -10.08
N ASN A 307 -12.36 12.56 -8.98
CA ASN A 307 -13.79 12.83 -8.80
C ASN A 307 -14.09 14.33 -8.67
N ASP A 308 -13.21 15.10 -8.00
CA ASP A 308 -13.40 16.54 -7.80
C ASP A 308 -13.24 17.29 -9.12
N ILE A 309 -12.37 16.77 -10.00
CA ILE A 309 -12.12 17.35 -11.31
C ILE A 309 -12.93 16.70 -12.44
N ALA A 310 -13.81 15.74 -12.16
CA ALA A 310 -14.53 14.97 -13.18
C ALA A 310 -15.37 15.85 -14.12
N LYS A 311 -15.96 16.94 -13.60
CA LYS A 311 -16.73 17.91 -14.39
C LYS A 311 -15.90 18.73 -15.39
N TYR A 312 -14.58 18.66 -15.29
CA TYR A 312 -13.62 19.34 -16.17
C TYR A 312 -13.04 18.43 -17.26
N PHE A 313 -13.53 17.19 -17.36
CA PHE A 313 -13.10 16.27 -18.40
C PHE A 313 -13.71 16.65 -19.75
N ASP A 314 -12.87 16.82 -20.76
CA ASP A 314 -13.24 17.02 -22.15
C ASP A 314 -13.20 15.66 -22.85
N GLU A 315 -14.38 15.07 -23.07
CA GLU A 315 -14.52 13.74 -23.68
C GLU A 315 -13.97 13.67 -25.12
N ASP A 316 -14.06 14.78 -25.87
CA ASP A 316 -13.59 14.83 -27.26
C ASP A 316 -12.05 14.81 -27.33
N LYS A 317 -11.39 15.40 -26.33
CA LYS A 317 -9.93 15.47 -26.24
C LYS A 317 -9.30 14.38 -25.38
N GLY A 318 -10.08 13.74 -24.49
CA GLY A 318 -9.58 12.78 -23.53
C GLY A 318 -8.69 13.41 -22.44
N VAL A 319 -8.92 14.66 -22.06
CA VAL A 319 -8.09 15.38 -21.07
C VAL A 319 -8.96 16.11 -20.05
N TYR A 320 -8.43 16.31 -18.85
CA TYR A 320 -8.98 17.25 -17.88
C TYR A 320 -8.42 18.66 -18.13
N ILE A 321 -9.27 19.68 -18.09
CA ILE A 321 -8.87 21.08 -18.18
C ILE A 321 -9.25 21.79 -16.88
N ILE A 322 -8.31 21.86 -15.94
CA ILE A 322 -8.60 22.32 -14.58
C ILE A 322 -7.98 23.70 -14.28
N PRO A 323 -8.64 24.53 -13.45
CA PRO A 323 -8.01 25.66 -12.78
C PRO A 323 -7.02 25.18 -11.70
N TYR A 324 -5.77 25.62 -11.80
CA TYR A 324 -4.70 25.29 -10.86
C TYR A 324 -4.05 26.55 -10.31
N ASN A 325 -3.77 26.56 -9.01
CA ASN A 325 -3.04 27.64 -8.35
C ASN A 325 -1.57 27.23 -8.16
N PRO A 326 -0.62 27.79 -8.94
CA PRO A 326 0.80 27.41 -8.85
C PRO A 326 1.51 27.98 -7.61
N THR A 327 0.82 28.82 -6.81
CA THR A 327 1.38 29.35 -5.55
C THR A 327 0.97 28.51 -4.35
N THR A 328 -0.26 27.98 -4.35
CA THR A 328 -0.74 27.09 -3.26
C THR A 328 -0.61 25.61 -3.62
N HIS A 329 -0.25 25.29 -4.85
CA HIS A 329 -0.08 23.95 -5.38
C HIS A 329 -1.36 23.10 -5.39
N GLU A 330 -2.51 23.77 -5.51
CA GLU A 330 -3.84 23.16 -5.35
C GLU A 330 -4.73 23.41 -6.57
N PHE A 331 -5.61 22.43 -6.84
CA PHE A 331 -6.79 22.65 -7.66
C PHE A 331 -7.74 23.62 -6.93
N GLN A 332 -8.22 24.65 -7.63
CA GLN A 332 -9.09 25.66 -7.04
C GLN A 332 -10.32 25.91 -7.92
N GLU A 333 -11.50 25.57 -7.42
CA GLU A 333 -12.76 25.82 -8.14
C GLU A 333 -13.00 27.33 -8.32
N SER A 334 -13.27 27.75 -9.56
CA SER A 334 -13.59 29.14 -9.88
C SER A 334 -15.08 29.45 -9.67
N ASP A 335 -15.40 30.67 -9.23
CA ASP A 335 -16.79 31.16 -9.16
C ASP A 335 -17.33 31.51 -10.56
N TYR A 336 -17.73 30.49 -11.33
CA TYR A 336 -18.25 30.67 -12.69
C TYR A 336 -19.54 31.50 -12.76
N ILE A 337 -20.23 31.71 -11.63
CA ILE A 337 -21.49 32.48 -11.60
C ILE A 337 -21.18 33.98 -11.69
N ASN A 338 -20.16 34.44 -10.98
CA ASN A 338 -19.87 35.87 -10.85
C ASN A 338 -18.57 36.31 -11.55
N ILE A 339 -17.81 35.38 -12.15
CA ILE A 339 -16.57 35.72 -12.83
C ILE A 339 -16.81 36.68 -13.99
N THR A 340 -16.05 37.78 -14.01
CA THR A 340 -16.12 38.85 -15.03
C THR A 340 -14.76 39.22 -15.60
N GLU A 341 -13.67 38.68 -15.05
CA GLU A 341 -12.32 38.79 -15.58
C GLU A 341 -11.59 37.45 -15.45
N THR A 342 -10.54 37.27 -16.25
CA THR A 342 -9.67 36.10 -16.15
C THR A 342 -8.98 36.08 -14.78
N PRO A 343 -8.94 34.92 -14.07
CA PRO A 343 -8.22 34.79 -12.82
C PRO A 343 -6.73 35.13 -13.01
N LYS A 344 -6.14 35.84 -12.05
CA LYS A 344 -4.73 36.29 -12.11
C LYS A 344 -3.79 35.36 -11.36
N ASP A 345 -4.34 34.62 -10.41
CA ASP A 345 -3.72 33.66 -9.51
C ASP A 345 -3.87 32.20 -9.99
N LEU A 346 -4.75 31.96 -10.98
CA LEU A 346 -4.98 30.61 -11.51
C LEU A 346 -4.52 30.49 -12.97
N ILE A 347 -3.93 29.33 -13.27
CA ILE A 347 -3.64 28.87 -14.63
C ILE A 347 -4.60 27.76 -15.03
N ALA A 348 -4.83 27.60 -16.33
CA ALA A 348 -5.53 26.43 -16.86
C ALA A 348 -4.50 25.38 -17.27
N VAL A 349 -4.65 24.15 -16.79
CA VAL A 349 -3.74 23.04 -17.11
C VAL A 349 -4.51 21.88 -17.74
N GLU A 350 -3.95 21.33 -18.81
CA GLU A 350 -4.39 20.11 -19.47
C GLU A 350 -3.67 18.91 -18.85
N ILE A 351 -4.45 17.99 -18.30
CA ILE A 351 -3.98 16.74 -17.69
C ILE A 351 -4.54 15.56 -18.48
N PRO A 352 -3.72 14.56 -18.88
CA PRO A 352 -4.21 13.37 -19.57
C PRO A 352 -5.29 12.60 -18.79
N SER A 353 -6.05 11.76 -19.48
CA SER A 353 -7.04 10.90 -18.81
C SER A 353 -6.41 9.92 -17.84
N GLN A 354 -7.18 9.39 -16.89
CA GLN A 354 -6.71 8.31 -16.00
C GLN A 354 -6.18 7.10 -16.78
N LYS A 355 -6.80 6.78 -17.92
CA LYS A 355 -6.36 5.70 -18.81
C LYS A 355 -4.97 5.97 -19.40
N ASP A 356 -4.70 7.21 -19.79
CA ASP A 356 -3.42 7.58 -20.40
C ASP A 356 -2.33 7.75 -19.34
N LEU A 357 -2.70 8.22 -18.14
CA LEU A 357 -1.77 8.38 -17.03
C LEU A 357 -1.30 7.02 -16.49
N ASP A 358 -2.20 6.06 -16.28
CA ASP A 358 -1.86 4.70 -15.85
C ASP A 358 -2.76 3.66 -16.54
N VAL A 359 -2.33 3.22 -17.73
CA VAL A 359 -3.05 2.23 -18.54
C VAL A 359 -3.24 0.90 -17.81
N LEU A 360 -2.28 0.52 -16.97
CA LEU A 360 -2.30 -0.73 -16.20
C LEU A 360 -3.35 -0.66 -15.09
N ALA A 361 -3.26 0.35 -14.23
CA ALA A 361 -4.22 0.54 -13.15
C ALA A 361 -5.64 0.79 -13.67
N TRP A 362 -5.80 1.48 -14.81
CA TRP A 362 -7.10 1.67 -15.45
C TRP A 362 -7.73 0.33 -15.87
N HIS A 363 -6.98 -0.53 -16.54
CA HIS A 363 -7.50 -1.81 -17.02
C HIS A 363 -7.73 -2.82 -15.89
N ASP A 364 -6.89 -2.82 -14.86
CA ASP A 364 -7.10 -3.63 -13.66
C ASP A 364 -8.39 -3.24 -12.92
N LYS A 365 -8.68 -1.94 -12.83
CA LYS A 365 -9.95 -1.41 -12.29
C LYS A 365 -11.18 -1.84 -13.11
N GLU A 366 -11.00 -2.11 -14.40
CA GLU A 366 -12.03 -2.71 -15.28
C GLU A 366 -12.06 -4.25 -15.23
N GLY A 367 -11.19 -4.89 -14.44
CA GLY A 367 -11.08 -6.35 -14.33
C GLY A 367 -10.35 -7.02 -15.51
N LYS A 368 -9.48 -6.28 -16.21
CA LYS A 368 -8.66 -6.77 -17.33
C LYS A 368 -7.19 -6.75 -16.95
N ILE A 369 -6.51 -7.89 -17.09
CA ILE A 369 -5.07 -8.02 -16.88
C ILE A 369 -4.40 -7.94 -18.26
N LEU A 370 -3.49 -6.98 -18.44
CA LEU A 370 -2.71 -6.82 -19.66
C LEU A 370 -1.31 -7.42 -19.49
N GLY A 371 -0.83 -8.13 -20.50
CA GLY A 371 0.53 -8.67 -20.57
C GLY A 371 1.51 -7.68 -21.21
N ARG A 372 2.79 -8.06 -21.23
CA ARG A 372 3.87 -7.25 -21.81
C ARG A 372 3.64 -6.91 -23.27
N GLU A 373 3.17 -7.88 -24.07
CA GLU A 373 2.96 -7.68 -25.51
C GLU A 373 1.89 -6.61 -25.81
N GLU A 374 0.91 -6.44 -24.92
CA GLU A 374 -0.11 -5.40 -25.03
C GLU A 374 0.33 -4.00 -24.54
N LEU A 375 1.51 -3.90 -23.90
CA LEU A 375 1.99 -2.69 -23.22
C LEU A 375 3.31 -2.14 -23.78
N ILE A 376 3.98 -2.89 -24.67
CA ILE A 376 5.23 -2.46 -25.31
C ILE A 376 4.99 -1.17 -26.10
N GLY A 377 5.61 -0.07 -25.64
CA GLY A 377 5.63 1.23 -26.30
C GLY A 377 4.60 2.26 -25.81
N ASP A 378 3.59 1.83 -25.05
CA ASP A 378 2.50 2.70 -24.58
C ASP A 378 2.66 3.13 -23.12
N LEU A 379 3.57 2.51 -22.37
CA LEU A 379 3.75 2.79 -20.97
C LEU A 379 4.68 3.99 -20.74
N VAL A 380 4.10 5.08 -20.26
CA VAL A 380 4.78 6.32 -19.89
C VAL A 380 4.60 6.54 -18.40
N LEU A 381 5.69 6.78 -17.68
CA LEU A 381 5.65 7.02 -16.22
C LEU A 381 5.91 8.48 -15.85
N GLN A 382 6.18 9.34 -16.82
CA GLN A 382 6.46 10.75 -16.60
C GLN A 382 5.63 11.60 -17.54
N PHE A 383 4.81 12.46 -16.96
CA PHE A 383 3.95 13.38 -17.68
C PHE A 383 4.25 14.80 -17.27
N THR A 384 4.00 15.74 -18.18
CA THR A 384 4.01 17.17 -17.88
C THR A 384 2.69 17.74 -18.34
N ALA A 385 1.95 18.36 -17.42
CA ALA A 385 0.71 19.02 -17.71
C ALA A 385 0.96 20.23 -18.61
N LYS A 386 0.10 20.41 -19.60
CA LYS A 386 0.24 21.52 -20.55
C LYS A 386 -0.52 22.73 -20.03
N VAL A 387 0.19 23.82 -19.78
CA VAL A 387 -0.44 25.11 -19.44
C VAL A 387 -1.07 25.69 -20.71
N ILE A 388 -2.37 25.99 -20.65
CA ILE A 388 -3.11 26.58 -21.78
C ILE A 388 -3.66 27.97 -21.45
N PRO A 389 -3.75 28.88 -22.44
CA PRO A 389 -4.36 30.18 -22.23
C PRO A 389 -5.86 30.08 -21.92
N TRP A 390 -6.35 30.86 -20.95
CA TRP A 390 -7.79 30.93 -20.62
C TRP A 390 -8.72 31.29 -21.80
N LYS A 391 -8.18 31.98 -22.82
CA LYS A 391 -8.88 32.26 -24.09
C LYS A 391 -9.25 31.01 -24.91
N GLU A 392 -8.56 29.90 -24.67
CA GLU A 392 -8.75 28.63 -25.38
C GLU A 392 -9.66 27.66 -24.60
N THR A 393 -10.18 28.09 -23.44
CA THR A 393 -11.11 27.31 -22.61
C THR A 393 -12.54 27.87 -22.64
N PHE A 394 -13.49 27.12 -22.08
CA PHE A 394 -14.88 27.57 -21.95
C PHE A 394 -15.05 28.82 -21.07
N LEU A 395 -14.05 29.16 -20.24
CA LEU A 395 -14.13 30.28 -19.30
C LEU A 395 -14.36 31.63 -19.99
N SER A 396 -13.79 31.81 -21.18
CA SER A 396 -13.95 33.06 -21.94
C SER A 396 -15.42 33.32 -22.32
N GLN A 397 -16.15 32.27 -22.70
CA GLN A 397 -17.57 32.36 -23.00
C GLN A 397 -18.41 32.66 -21.76
N VAL A 398 -18.02 32.11 -20.60
CA VAL A 398 -18.65 32.37 -19.31
C VAL A 398 -18.47 33.82 -18.89
N ILE A 399 -17.25 34.37 -19.01
CA ILE A 399 -16.94 35.76 -18.70
C ILE A 399 -17.77 36.70 -19.59
N GLU A 400 -17.79 36.47 -20.91
CA GLU A 400 -18.59 37.27 -21.84
C GLU A 400 -20.09 37.25 -21.48
N ARG A 401 -20.63 36.06 -21.15
CA ARG A 401 -22.03 35.90 -20.71
C ARG A 401 -22.32 36.69 -19.44
N ASN A 402 -21.45 36.63 -18.44
CA ASN A 402 -21.64 37.30 -17.15
C ASN A 402 -21.52 38.83 -17.28
N ILE A 403 -20.61 39.33 -18.13
CA ILE A 403 -20.52 40.76 -18.49
C ILE A 403 -21.82 41.21 -19.18
N LEU A 404 -22.37 40.42 -20.10
CA LEU A 404 -23.63 40.74 -20.78
C LEU A 404 -24.82 40.76 -19.80
N LEU A 405 -24.90 39.77 -18.90
CA LEU A 405 -25.95 39.69 -17.88
C LEU A 405 -25.90 40.87 -16.92
N SER A 406 -24.72 41.20 -16.39
CA SER A 406 -24.53 42.35 -15.50
C SER A 406 -24.86 43.69 -16.20
N THR A 407 -24.47 43.85 -17.47
CA THR A 407 -24.80 45.02 -18.28
C THR A 407 -26.31 45.15 -18.54
N ASN A 408 -26.99 44.05 -18.83
CA ASN A 408 -28.44 44.03 -19.08
C ASN A 408 -29.24 44.30 -17.79
N VAL A 409 -28.80 43.77 -16.65
CA VAL A 409 -29.38 44.06 -15.34
C VAL A 409 -29.20 45.54 -14.99
N GLN A 410 -28.02 46.13 -15.23
CA GLN A 410 -27.78 47.56 -15.03
C GLN A 410 -28.66 48.43 -15.96
N LYS A 411 -28.81 48.06 -17.24
CA LYS A 411 -29.74 48.73 -18.15
C LYS A 411 -31.19 48.67 -17.65
N TYR A 412 -31.64 47.52 -17.16
CA TYR A 412 -32.99 47.35 -16.60
C TYR A 412 -33.21 48.17 -15.30
N LEU A 413 -32.19 48.26 -14.44
CA LEU A 413 -32.24 49.07 -13.22
C LEU A 413 -32.19 50.58 -13.50
N SER A 414 -31.41 51.01 -14.51
CA SER A 414 -31.34 52.41 -14.95
C SER A 414 -32.57 52.89 -15.74
N GLY A 415 -33.40 51.96 -16.24
CA GLY A 415 -34.60 52.25 -17.04
C GLY A 415 -35.92 52.29 -16.27
N LYS A 416 -35.94 52.09 -14.94
CA LYS A 416 -37.18 52.20 -14.13
C LYS A 416 -37.43 53.67 -13.71
N PRO A 417 -38.63 54.26 -13.95
CA PRO A 417 -38.96 55.57 -13.41
C PRO A 417 -38.98 55.56 -11.88
N GLN A 418 -38.34 56.55 -11.24
CA GLN A 418 -38.43 56.77 -9.80
C GLN A 418 -39.89 56.98 -9.37
N ILE A 419 -40.40 56.10 -8.50
CA ILE A 419 -41.67 56.31 -7.81
C ILE A 419 -41.49 57.51 -6.87
N ILE A 420 -42.13 58.61 -7.23
CA ILE A 420 -42.22 59.82 -6.41
C ILE A 420 -42.87 59.47 -5.07
N GLN A 421 -42.10 59.58 -3.99
CA GLN A 421 -42.63 59.54 -2.62
C GLN A 421 -43.58 60.73 -2.41
N LYS A 422 -44.89 60.47 -2.32
CA LYS A 422 -45.85 61.47 -1.83
C LYS A 422 -45.59 61.73 -0.35
N LYS A 423 -45.04 62.91 -0.06
CA LYS A 423 -44.91 63.47 1.29
C LYS A 423 -46.26 63.50 2.00
N SER A 424 -46.30 62.92 3.19
CA SER A 424 -47.35 63.10 4.19
C SER A 424 -47.39 64.56 4.66
N ASN A 425 -48.56 65.20 4.58
CA ASN A 425 -48.82 66.45 5.29
C ASN A 425 -49.87 66.22 6.38
N LYS A 426 -49.45 66.36 7.63
CA LYS A 426 -50.29 66.45 8.83
C LYS A 426 -51.07 67.78 8.85
N LYS A 427 -52.37 67.72 9.17
CA LYS A 427 -53.12 68.68 10.02
C LYS A 427 -54.21 67.86 10.73
N SER A 428 -54.12 67.58 12.02
CA SER A 428 -54.46 68.43 13.18
C SER A 428 -55.95 68.79 13.29
N SER A 429 -56.46 68.62 14.52
CA SER A 429 -57.74 69.07 15.10
C SER A 429 -58.93 68.12 14.89
N ARG A 430 -59.84 67.83 15.83
CA ARG A 430 -60.03 68.05 17.28
C ARG A 430 -61.42 67.43 17.60
N VAL A 431 -61.63 66.99 18.84
CA VAL A 431 -62.93 66.89 19.57
C VAL A 431 -63.92 65.74 19.21
N ARG A 432 -63.96 64.73 20.10
CA ARG A 432 -65.03 64.38 21.08
C ARG A 432 -66.49 64.16 20.63
N ARG A 433 -67.07 63.14 21.32
CA ARG A 433 -68.50 62.80 21.56
C ARG A 433 -69.17 61.99 20.43
N LEU A 434 -69.91 60.92 20.69
CA LEU A 434 -70.50 60.35 21.90
C LEU A 434 -70.54 58.83 21.74
#